data_AF-A0A3R8S2R1-F1
#
_entry.id   AF-A0A3R8S2R1-F1
#
_cell.length_a   1.000
_cell.length_b   1.000
_cell.length_c   1.000
_cell.angle_alpha   90.00
_cell.angle_beta   90.00
_cell.angle_gamma   90.00
#
_symmetry.space_group_name_H-M   'P 1'
#
loop_
_entity.id
_entity.type
_entity.pdbx_description
1 polymer ?
#
loop_
_entity_poly.entity_id
_entity_poly.type
_entity_poly.pdbx_seq_one_letter_code
_entity_poly.pdbx_strand_id
1 'polypeptide(L)'
;MVKVYSKALDQSIEINRILGQLEGDTAGPTLIFTAGIHGNEPSGVFALVKVLDDIKSKNIDVRGKIYAIAGNVSALEQGVRYHREDLNRMWKEESVKWLLKEDNINRNEEDYEQYQLYKIISQILEEDKGPFYFVDLHTTSSPTKPFITVNDTLLNRKFTEQYPVPLLLGIEEFLDGTLLNYINQLGYVAFGFESGQHDALCSIENHTAFVYLTLIYSGAILKTDIDFNSYYTILDRSTNDLYNAYEIVHHHKIGHDEDFCTKPGFTNFEPVKRGQQIATSDSKQVYTPIDGNIFMPLYQKKGEDGFFIIRHIPPIFLSVSSLFRKMHLDHMLTLLPGVSWVSDQKDALRVDLRIAKFLAKKLFHLLGYRSRQVDKNFLIVKNREAISKNKEYRNSTWYRNTF
;
A
#
# COMPACT_ATOMS: atom_id res chain seq x y z
N MET A 1 26.95 1.85 -5.61
CA MET A 1 26.26 1.05 -6.64
C MET A 1 26.26 -0.39 -6.20
N VAL A 2 25.13 -1.08 -6.32
CA VAL A 2 25.00 -2.52 -6.09
C VAL A 2 24.45 -3.20 -7.33
N LYS A 3 24.71 -4.50 -7.48
CA LYS A 3 24.20 -5.29 -8.60
C LYS A 3 22.92 -6.01 -8.18
N VAL A 4 21.81 -5.72 -8.86
CA VAL A 4 20.50 -6.36 -8.59
C VAL A 4 20.16 -7.30 -9.73
N TYR A 5 19.80 -8.53 -9.38
CA TYR A 5 19.44 -9.58 -10.34
C TYR A 5 17.92 -9.79 -10.39
N SER A 6 17.38 -9.89 -11.60
CA SER A 6 16.00 -10.30 -11.85
C SER A 6 16.00 -11.72 -12.43
N LYS A 7 15.41 -12.66 -11.69
CA LYS A 7 15.17 -14.03 -12.18
C LYS A 7 14.22 -14.05 -13.38
N ALA A 8 13.24 -13.16 -13.40
CA ALA A 8 12.24 -13.07 -14.47
C ALA A 8 12.87 -12.72 -15.83
N LEU A 9 13.94 -11.92 -15.83
CA LEU A 9 14.65 -11.48 -17.04
C LEU A 9 15.97 -12.23 -17.28
N ASP A 10 16.42 -13.00 -16.29
CA ASP A 10 17.78 -13.55 -16.21
C ASP A 10 18.87 -12.49 -16.47
N GLN A 11 18.71 -11.32 -15.85
CA GLN A 11 19.55 -10.15 -16.09
C GLN A 11 19.88 -9.44 -14.78
N SER A 12 21.02 -8.74 -14.77
CA SER A 12 21.40 -7.86 -13.67
C SER A 12 21.55 -6.42 -14.15
N ILE A 13 21.20 -5.48 -13.28
CA ILE A 13 21.45 -4.06 -13.46
C ILE A 13 22.24 -3.52 -12.26
N GLU A 14 23.05 -2.49 -12.51
CA GLU A 14 23.71 -1.74 -11.43
C GLU A 14 22.82 -0.57 -11.03
N ILE A 15 22.58 -0.42 -9.73
CA ILE A 15 21.71 0.64 -9.20
C ILE A 15 22.37 1.43 -8.07
N ASN A 16 21.89 2.65 -7.88
CA ASN A 16 22.08 3.42 -6.66
C ASN A 16 20.77 3.47 -5.86
N ARG A 17 20.82 4.06 -4.66
CA ARG A 17 19.62 4.36 -3.85
C ARG A 17 18.56 5.11 -4.64
N ILE A 18 18.97 6.17 -5.34
CA ILE A 18 18.11 6.89 -6.28
C ILE A 18 18.33 6.23 -7.63
N LEU A 19 17.31 5.50 -8.11
CA LEU A 19 17.30 4.84 -9.42
C LEU A 19 17.28 5.87 -10.54
N GLY A 20 16.60 6.98 -10.30
CA GLY A 20 16.60 8.14 -11.18
C GLY A 20 15.75 9.27 -10.62
N GLN A 21 16.06 10.47 -11.09
CA GLN A 21 15.28 11.67 -10.84
C GLN A 21 15.04 12.37 -12.18
N LEU A 22 13.82 12.83 -12.40
CA LEU A 22 13.44 13.68 -13.52
C LEU A 22 12.78 14.94 -12.97
N GLU A 23 13.14 16.08 -13.53
CA GLU A 23 12.55 17.37 -13.22
C GLU A 23 12.22 18.05 -14.55
N GLY A 24 10.98 18.51 -14.65
CA GLY A 24 10.49 19.24 -15.80
C GLY A 24 10.49 20.75 -15.58
N ASP A 25 10.60 21.50 -16.68
CA ASP A 25 10.54 22.97 -16.64
C ASP A 25 9.14 23.50 -16.27
N THR A 26 8.11 22.69 -16.53
CA THR A 26 6.73 23.03 -16.19
C THR A 26 6.41 22.57 -14.77
N ALA A 27 5.88 23.48 -13.94
CA ALA A 27 5.43 23.14 -12.60
C ALA A 27 4.34 22.04 -12.63
N GLY A 28 4.41 21.12 -11.68
CA GLY A 28 3.53 19.95 -11.64
C GLY A 28 3.65 19.19 -10.32
N PRO A 29 3.13 17.95 -10.25
CA PRO A 29 3.19 17.13 -9.05
C PRO A 29 4.61 16.65 -8.74
N THR A 30 4.86 16.23 -7.50
CA THR A 30 6.04 15.43 -7.14
C THR A 30 5.61 13.99 -6.92
N LEU A 31 6.15 13.07 -7.70
CA LEU A 31 5.92 11.63 -7.54
C LEU A 31 7.14 10.95 -6.95
N ILE A 32 6.90 10.14 -5.93
CA ILE A 32 7.90 9.33 -5.25
C ILE A 32 7.49 7.87 -5.40
N PHE A 33 8.22 7.16 -6.26
CA PHE A 33 8.13 5.71 -6.40
C PHE A 33 9.19 5.06 -5.52
N THR A 34 8.78 4.11 -4.69
CA THR A 34 9.68 3.21 -3.98
C THR A 34 9.52 1.81 -4.56
N ALA A 35 10.63 1.09 -4.77
CA ALA A 35 10.59 -0.30 -5.20
C ALA A 35 11.68 -1.11 -4.50
N GLY A 36 11.40 -2.39 -4.27
CA GLY A 36 12.38 -3.28 -3.63
C GLY A 36 12.59 -2.97 -2.15
N ILE A 37 11.54 -2.55 -1.43
CA ILE A 37 11.53 -2.53 0.05
C ILE A 37 11.85 -3.93 0.59
N HIS A 38 11.36 -4.97 -0.09
CA HIS A 38 11.86 -6.33 0.08
C HIS A 38 12.85 -6.66 -1.05
N GLY A 39 14.02 -7.18 -0.71
CA GLY A 39 15.10 -7.39 -1.70
C GLY A 39 14.85 -8.54 -2.69
N ASN A 40 13.92 -9.44 -2.40
CA ASN A 40 13.49 -10.50 -3.31
C ASN A 40 12.41 -10.05 -4.31
N GLU A 41 12.11 -8.74 -4.39
CA GLU A 41 11.08 -8.16 -5.26
C GLU A 41 11.68 -7.17 -6.28
N PRO A 42 12.59 -7.60 -7.17
CA PRO A 42 13.32 -6.69 -8.05
C PRO A 42 12.47 -6.11 -9.18
N SER A 43 11.27 -6.64 -9.48
CA SER A 43 10.50 -6.28 -10.68
C SER A 43 10.20 -4.79 -10.78
N GLY A 44 9.86 -4.14 -9.66
CA GLY A 44 9.55 -2.71 -9.60
C GLY A 44 10.79 -1.85 -9.89
N VAL A 45 11.98 -2.30 -9.45
CA VAL A 45 13.25 -1.62 -9.72
C VAL A 45 13.54 -1.62 -11.23
N PHE A 46 13.42 -2.78 -11.87
CA PHE A 46 13.64 -2.91 -13.32
C PHE A 46 12.62 -2.10 -14.12
N ALA A 47 11.35 -2.12 -13.72
CA ALA A 47 10.31 -1.32 -14.36
C ALA A 47 10.57 0.18 -14.24
N LEU A 48 10.95 0.68 -13.06
CA LEU A 48 11.26 2.10 -12.85
C LEU A 48 12.46 2.56 -13.69
N VAL A 49 13.56 1.80 -13.70
CA VAL A 49 14.74 2.12 -14.53
C VAL A 49 14.34 2.20 -16.00
N LYS A 50 13.61 1.19 -16.50
CA LYS A 50 13.11 1.16 -17.88
C LYS A 50 12.24 2.38 -18.21
N VAL A 51 11.28 2.72 -17.35
CA VAL A 51 10.36 3.86 -17.59
C VAL A 51 11.13 5.19 -17.61
N LEU A 52 12.08 5.40 -16.68
CA LEU A 52 12.87 6.63 -16.64
C LEU A 52 13.78 6.76 -17.87
N ASP A 53 14.39 5.67 -18.31
CA ASP A 53 15.23 5.65 -19.53
C ASP A 53 14.39 5.85 -20.79
N ASP A 54 13.19 5.26 -20.86
CA ASP A 54 12.24 5.49 -21.94
C ASP A 54 11.81 6.96 -22.01
N ILE A 55 11.50 7.59 -20.88
CA ILE A 55 11.11 9.01 -20.81
C ILE A 55 12.24 9.91 -21.33
N LYS A 56 13.47 9.66 -20.88
CA LYS A 56 14.66 10.42 -21.32
C LYS A 56 14.92 10.22 -22.81
N SER A 57 14.98 8.97 -23.27
CA SER A 57 15.32 8.65 -24.66
C SER A 57 14.30 9.15 -25.67
N LYS A 58 13.02 9.18 -25.29
CA LYS A 58 11.92 9.71 -26.11
C LYS A 58 11.70 11.22 -25.95
N ASN A 59 12.47 11.89 -25.08
CA ASN A 59 12.30 13.30 -24.71
C ASN A 59 10.85 13.66 -24.35
N ILE A 60 10.21 12.82 -23.52
CA ILE A 60 8.84 13.07 -23.06
C ILE A 60 8.85 14.25 -22.08
N ASP A 61 7.95 15.22 -22.29
CA ASP A 61 7.80 16.38 -21.41
C ASP A 61 7.30 15.94 -20.03
N VAL A 62 8.07 16.27 -18.99
CA VAL A 62 7.72 16.01 -17.60
C VAL A 62 7.22 17.31 -16.97
N ARG A 63 6.21 17.21 -16.12
CA ARG A 63 5.69 18.31 -15.32
C ARG A 63 5.88 18.01 -13.85
N GLY A 64 6.56 18.90 -13.15
CA GLY A 64 6.98 18.67 -11.77
C GLY A 64 8.16 17.71 -11.70
N LYS A 65 8.14 16.80 -10.73
CA LYS A 65 9.29 15.96 -10.37
C LYS A 65 8.92 14.50 -10.21
N ILE A 66 9.81 13.61 -10.65
CA ILE A 66 9.67 12.16 -10.51
C ILE A 66 10.93 11.64 -9.82
N TYR A 67 10.74 10.98 -8.69
CA TYR A 67 11.78 10.30 -7.93
C TYR A 67 11.51 8.80 -7.95
N ALA A 68 12.50 8.01 -8.33
CA ALA A 68 12.49 6.55 -8.21
C ALA A 68 13.56 6.12 -7.20
N ILE A 69 13.14 5.46 -6.13
CA ILE A 69 13.97 5.15 -4.96
C ILE A 69 13.98 3.63 -4.74
N ALA A 70 15.17 3.05 -4.60
CA ALA A 70 15.35 1.67 -4.16
C ALA A 70 15.13 1.58 -2.64
N GLY A 71 14.33 0.61 -2.21
CA GLY A 71 13.90 0.41 -0.82
C GLY A 71 14.96 -0.16 0.10
N ASN A 72 15.26 -1.46 0.03
CA ASN A 72 16.32 -2.12 0.78
C ASN A 72 17.46 -2.52 -0.18
N VAL A 73 18.42 -1.62 -0.37
CA VAL A 73 19.53 -1.80 -1.33
C VAL A 73 20.39 -2.99 -0.94
N SER A 74 20.69 -3.16 0.35
CA SER A 74 21.46 -4.32 0.83
C SER A 74 20.74 -5.65 0.59
N ALA A 75 19.42 -5.73 0.83
CA ALA A 75 18.66 -6.94 0.59
C ALA A 75 18.46 -7.22 -0.92
N LEU A 76 18.30 -6.17 -1.74
CA LEU A 76 18.20 -6.27 -3.20
C LEU A 76 19.45 -6.90 -3.82
N GLU A 77 20.63 -6.52 -3.33
CA GLU A 77 21.90 -7.11 -3.80
C GLU A 77 21.97 -8.62 -3.53
N GLN A 78 21.43 -9.06 -2.38
CA GLN A 78 21.42 -10.48 -1.99
C GLN A 78 20.19 -11.25 -2.52
N GLY A 79 19.19 -10.57 -3.07
CA GLY A 79 17.94 -11.17 -3.53
C GLY A 79 17.12 -11.83 -2.39
N VAL A 80 17.27 -11.35 -1.16
CA VAL A 80 16.54 -11.84 0.02
C VAL A 80 15.46 -10.85 0.44
N ARG A 81 14.39 -11.30 1.12
CA ARG A 81 13.32 -10.40 1.58
C ARG A 81 13.85 -9.28 2.47
N TYR A 82 14.65 -9.67 3.47
CA TYR A 82 15.37 -8.81 4.41
C TYR A 82 16.46 -9.64 5.10
N HIS A 83 17.42 -8.99 5.77
CA HIS A 83 18.47 -9.66 6.54
C HIS A 83 17.99 -10.05 7.93
N ARG A 84 17.57 -9.07 8.75
CA ARG A 84 17.17 -9.29 10.15
C ARG A 84 15.69 -9.00 10.40
N GLU A 85 15.25 -7.80 10.07
CA GLU A 85 13.87 -7.34 10.29
C GLU A 85 13.23 -6.94 8.96
N ASP A 86 11.91 -7.09 8.83
CA ASP A 86 11.21 -6.63 7.64
C ASP A 86 11.17 -5.09 7.63
N LEU A 87 11.88 -4.46 6.68
CA LEU A 87 11.93 -3.00 6.54
C LEU A 87 10.52 -2.37 6.44
N ASN A 88 9.53 -3.11 5.91
CA ASN A 88 8.14 -2.67 5.82
C ASN A 88 7.33 -2.94 7.11
N ARG A 89 8.01 -3.12 8.25
CA ARG A 89 7.45 -3.21 9.61
C ARG A 89 8.07 -2.22 10.59
N MET A 90 9.07 -1.45 10.16
CA MET A 90 9.88 -0.59 11.01
C MET A 90 9.38 0.86 11.10
N TRP A 91 8.38 1.27 10.33
CA TRP A 91 7.94 2.67 10.16
C TRP A 91 6.91 3.14 11.19
N LYS A 92 7.03 2.71 12.44
CA LYS A 92 6.21 3.25 13.53
C LYS A 92 6.75 4.60 13.95
N GLU A 93 5.89 5.52 14.39
CA GLU A 93 6.29 6.87 14.79
C GLU A 93 7.39 6.86 15.88
N GLU A 94 7.27 5.94 16.84
CA GLU A 94 8.28 5.72 17.89
C GLU A 94 9.62 5.26 17.32
N SER A 95 9.60 4.32 16.37
CA SER A 95 10.80 3.80 15.69
C SER A 95 11.49 4.88 14.88
N VAL A 96 10.74 5.67 14.11
CA VAL A 96 11.28 6.80 13.32
C VAL A 96 11.89 7.87 14.25
N LYS A 97 11.19 8.24 15.33
CA LYS A 97 11.72 9.17 16.34
C LYS A 97 12.97 8.65 17.02
N TRP A 98 13.03 7.34 17.29
CA TRP A 98 14.18 6.69 17.89
C TRP A 98 15.39 6.69 16.94
N LEU A 99 15.17 6.46 15.66
CA LEU A 99 16.18 6.44 14.60
C LEU A 99 16.85 7.80 14.37
N LEU A 100 16.17 8.90 14.68
CA LEU A 100 16.73 10.27 14.62
C LEU A 100 17.71 10.59 15.75
N LYS A 101 17.96 9.67 16.69
CA LYS A 101 19.00 9.82 17.71
C LYS A 101 20.32 9.30 17.13
N GLU A 102 21.29 10.20 16.95
CA GLU A 102 22.54 9.99 16.19
C GLU A 102 23.32 8.71 16.55
N ASP A 103 23.25 8.24 17.80
CA ASP A 103 23.98 7.05 18.27
C ASP A 103 23.44 5.70 17.77
N ASN A 104 22.31 5.67 17.05
CA ASN A 104 21.58 4.42 16.78
C ASN A 104 21.45 4.00 15.31
N ILE A 105 21.93 4.81 14.36
CA ILE A 105 21.67 4.65 12.91
C ILE A 105 22.30 3.37 12.30
N ASN A 106 23.23 2.70 13.00
CA ASN A 106 24.04 1.59 12.46
C ASN A 106 23.99 0.29 13.28
N ARG A 107 22.88 -0.05 13.97
CA ARG A 107 22.84 -1.34 14.71
C ARG A 107 22.74 -2.55 13.77
N ASN A 108 22.07 -2.37 12.63
CA ASN A 108 21.93 -3.37 11.59
C ASN A 108 21.72 -2.70 10.22
N GLU A 109 21.70 -3.53 9.19
CA GLU A 109 21.52 -3.14 7.80
C GLU A 109 20.18 -2.43 7.58
N GLU A 110 19.08 -2.96 8.13
CA GLU A 110 17.75 -2.39 7.97
C GLU A 110 17.55 -1.03 8.66
N ASP A 111 18.17 -0.79 9.81
CA ASP A 111 18.15 0.53 10.48
C ASP A 111 18.78 1.60 9.59
N TYR A 112 19.90 1.26 8.93
CA TYR A 112 20.56 2.15 7.99
C TYR A 112 19.71 2.40 6.74
N GLU A 113 19.11 1.35 6.18
CA GLU A 113 18.19 1.44 5.03
C GLU A 113 16.98 2.33 5.35
N GLN A 114 16.37 2.15 6.53
CA GLN A 114 15.28 3.00 7.01
C GLN A 114 15.70 4.47 7.14
N TYR A 115 16.88 4.73 7.72
CA TYR A 115 17.39 6.09 7.90
C TYR A 115 17.64 6.79 6.57
N GLN A 116 18.25 6.11 5.61
CA GLN A 116 18.49 6.68 4.29
C GLN A 116 17.18 7.03 3.58
N LEU A 117 16.18 6.13 3.61
CA LEU A 117 14.87 6.40 3.04
C LEU A 117 14.17 7.57 3.72
N TYR A 118 14.18 7.61 5.06
CA TYR A 118 13.60 8.71 5.82
C TYR A 118 14.23 10.05 5.45
N LYS A 119 15.57 10.11 5.38
CA LYS A 119 16.29 11.33 5.04
C LYS A 119 15.94 11.84 3.64
N ILE A 120 15.90 10.94 2.65
CA ILE A 120 15.57 11.29 1.26
C ILE A 120 14.13 11.80 1.17
N ILE A 121 13.18 11.07 1.77
CA ILE A 121 11.77 11.46 1.74
C ILE A 121 11.56 12.82 2.45
N SER A 122 12.21 13.02 3.59
CA SER A 122 12.12 14.28 4.34
C SER A 122 12.69 15.44 3.52
N GLN A 123 13.85 15.24 2.89
CA GLN A 123 14.45 16.25 2.01
C GLN A 123 13.54 16.60 0.82
N ILE A 124 12.94 15.60 0.15
CA ILE A 124 11.99 15.84 -0.95
C ILE A 124 10.79 16.65 -0.45
N LEU A 125 10.23 16.29 0.71
CA LEU A 125 9.08 16.99 1.29
C LEU A 125 9.39 18.44 1.72
N GLU A 126 10.65 18.73 2.06
CA GLU A 126 11.12 20.07 2.43
C GLU A 126 11.42 20.96 1.21
N GLU A 127 12.02 20.40 0.16
CA GLU A 127 12.47 21.14 -1.02
C GLU A 127 11.36 21.36 -2.06
N ASP A 128 10.43 20.41 -2.19
CA ASP A 128 9.38 20.45 -3.20
C ASP A 128 8.06 21.04 -2.69
N LYS A 129 7.20 21.47 -3.63
CA LYS A 129 5.91 22.12 -3.32
C LYS A 129 4.68 21.22 -3.44
N GLY A 130 4.84 20.01 -3.97
CA GLY A 130 3.74 19.08 -4.22
C GLY A 130 2.75 19.57 -5.30
N PRO A 131 1.58 18.92 -5.44
CA PRO A 131 1.08 17.84 -4.60
C PRO A 131 1.94 16.58 -4.72
N PHE A 132 2.09 15.87 -3.60
CA PHE A 132 2.94 14.69 -3.51
C PHE A 132 2.17 13.39 -3.76
N TYR A 133 2.76 12.42 -4.43
CA TYR A 133 2.19 11.08 -4.61
C TYR A 133 3.24 10.04 -4.23
N PHE A 134 2.88 9.14 -3.33
CA PHE A 134 3.76 8.06 -2.88
C PHE A 134 3.24 6.72 -3.37
N VAL A 135 4.08 5.99 -4.08
CA VAL A 135 3.72 4.71 -4.66
C VAL A 135 4.78 3.68 -4.29
N ASP A 136 4.37 2.64 -3.57
CA ASP A 136 5.25 1.53 -3.21
C ASP A 136 4.99 0.32 -4.12
N LEU A 137 6.02 -0.12 -4.84
CA LEU A 137 5.93 -1.17 -5.84
C LEU A 137 6.39 -2.51 -5.25
N HIS A 138 5.48 -3.45 -5.21
CA HIS A 138 5.67 -4.77 -4.63
C HIS A 138 5.30 -5.91 -5.58
N THR A 139 5.73 -7.11 -5.21
CA THR A 139 5.24 -8.38 -5.77
C THR A 139 4.95 -9.34 -4.63
N THR A 140 4.22 -10.40 -4.94
CA THR A 140 3.86 -11.44 -3.97
C THR A 140 4.60 -12.75 -4.23
N SER A 141 4.68 -13.61 -3.22
CA SER A 141 5.35 -14.92 -3.35
C SER A 141 4.63 -15.88 -4.29
N SER A 142 3.32 -15.69 -4.45
CA SER A 142 2.45 -16.62 -5.16
C SER A 142 1.85 -15.98 -6.41
N PRO A 143 1.46 -16.79 -7.41
CA PRO A 143 0.69 -16.30 -8.54
C PRO A 143 -0.52 -15.49 -8.06
N THR A 144 -0.57 -14.22 -8.45
CA THR A 144 -1.65 -13.30 -8.15
C THR A 144 -1.93 -12.43 -9.35
N LYS A 145 -3.19 -12.03 -9.51
CA LYS A 145 -3.56 -10.88 -10.32
C LYS A 145 -2.97 -9.61 -9.68
N PRO A 146 -2.60 -8.58 -10.47
CA PRO A 146 -2.14 -7.33 -9.89
C PRO A 146 -3.26 -6.64 -9.12
N PHE A 147 -2.94 -5.91 -8.05
CA PHE A 147 -3.91 -5.20 -7.22
C PHE A 147 -3.29 -4.01 -6.48
N ILE A 148 -4.13 -3.08 -6.03
CA ILE A 148 -3.71 -1.94 -5.21
C ILE A 148 -4.06 -2.21 -3.74
N THR A 149 -3.11 -1.95 -2.85
CA THR A 149 -3.36 -1.85 -1.41
C THR A 149 -3.44 -0.40 -1.00
N VAL A 150 -4.49 -0.02 -0.29
CA VAL A 150 -4.72 1.40 -0.02
C VAL A 150 -5.38 1.67 1.32
N ASN A 151 -4.90 2.72 1.97
CA ASN A 151 -5.53 3.25 3.18
C ASN A 151 -6.89 3.83 2.84
N ASP A 152 -7.85 3.55 3.70
CA ASP A 152 -9.25 3.83 3.41
C ASP A 152 -9.67 5.30 3.63
N THR A 153 -9.05 6.24 2.91
CA THR A 153 -9.39 7.66 2.86
C THR A 153 -10.13 8.00 1.56
N LEU A 154 -10.99 9.02 1.57
CA LEU A 154 -11.68 9.46 0.34
C LEU A 154 -10.71 9.97 -0.71
N LEU A 155 -9.62 10.60 -0.28
CA LEU A 155 -8.57 11.11 -1.16
C LEU A 155 -7.89 9.97 -1.93
N ASN A 156 -7.46 8.93 -1.20
CA ASN A 156 -6.82 7.77 -1.81
C ASN A 156 -7.79 6.98 -2.68
N ARG A 157 -9.00 6.66 -2.18
CA ARG A 157 -10.04 5.96 -2.96
C ARG A 157 -10.22 6.61 -4.31
N LYS A 158 -10.44 7.93 -4.32
CA LYS A 158 -10.70 8.69 -5.54
C LYS A 158 -9.54 8.63 -6.53
N PHE A 159 -8.29 8.64 -6.06
CA PHE A 159 -7.14 8.51 -6.95
C PHE A 159 -7.00 7.09 -7.51
N THR A 160 -7.15 6.07 -6.64
CA THR A 160 -6.90 4.66 -6.99
C THR A 160 -8.05 4.01 -7.78
N GLU A 161 -9.27 4.53 -7.70
CA GLU A 161 -10.43 4.06 -8.50
C GLU A 161 -10.24 4.26 -10.02
N GLN A 162 -9.22 5.02 -10.44
CA GLN A 162 -8.91 5.25 -11.85
C GLN A 162 -8.26 4.04 -12.54
N TYR A 163 -7.68 3.12 -11.77
CA TYR A 163 -6.89 1.99 -12.30
C TYR A 163 -7.80 0.78 -12.58
N PRO A 164 -7.57 0.03 -13.68
CA PRO A 164 -8.31 -1.19 -13.99
C PRO A 164 -7.75 -2.38 -13.20
N VAL A 165 -7.70 -2.27 -11.87
CA VAL A 165 -7.21 -3.33 -10.97
C VAL A 165 -8.05 -3.37 -9.68
N PRO A 166 -8.15 -4.52 -8.99
CA PRO A 166 -8.90 -4.60 -7.76
C PRO A 166 -8.24 -3.77 -6.66
N LEU A 167 -9.08 -3.19 -5.80
CA LEU A 167 -8.64 -2.36 -4.67
C LEU A 167 -8.85 -3.13 -3.37
N LEU A 168 -7.80 -3.26 -2.56
CA LEU A 168 -7.91 -3.77 -1.20
C LEU A 168 -7.85 -2.62 -0.20
N LEU A 169 -8.98 -2.36 0.44
CA LEU A 169 -9.12 -1.27 1.40
C LEU A 169 -8.82 -1.75 2.82
N GLY A 170 -8.09 -0.93 3.58
CA GLY A 170 -7.98 -1.11 5.03
C GLY A 170 -6.93 -2.12 5.48
N ILE A 171 -6.04 -2.56 4.58
CA ILE A 171 -4.98 -3.53 4.92
C ILE A 171 -3.99 -2.98 5.96
N GLU A 172 -3.83 -1.66 6.05
CA GLU A 172 -2.98 -1.01 7.04
C GLU A 172 -3.43 -1.23 8.49
N GLU A 173 -4.69 -1.65 8.73
CA GLU A 173 -5.14 -2.04 10.06
C GLU A 173 -4.46 -3.31 10.57
N PHE A 174 -4.02 -4.15 9.64
CA PHE A 174 -3.45 -5.46 9.92
C PHE A 174 -1.92 -5.45 9.74
N LEU A 175 -1.41 -4.55 8.89
CA LEU A 175 0.01 -4.35 8.63
C LEU A 175 0.52 -3.11 9.39
N ASP A 176 1.03 -3.33 10.60
CA ASP A 176 1.61 -2.25 11.42
C ASP A 176 3.05 -1.94 11.00
N GLY A 177 3.44 -0.66 11.07
CA GLY A 177 4.80 -0.22 10.76
C GLY A 177 5.24 -0.25 9.29
N THR A 178 4.31 -0.26 8.32
CA THR A 178 4.66 -0.13 6.89
C THR A 178 5.05 1.30 6.52
N LEU A 179 5.92 1.45 5.51
CA LEU A 179 6.30 2.77 4.95
C LEU A 179 5.06 3.56 4.54
N LEU A 180 4.14 2.91 3.81
CA LEU A 180 2.90 3.56 3.39
C LEU A 180 1.99 3.97 4.55
N ASN A 181 1.97 3.24 5.67
CA ASN A 181 1.20 3.67 6.84
C ASN A 181 1.79 4.95 7.44
N TYR A 182 3.13 5.06 7.52
CA TYR A 182 3.79 6.31 7.93
C TYR A 182 3.48 7.47 6.98
N ILE A 183 3.61 7.29 5.67
CA ILE A 183 3.32 8.35 4.69
C ILE A 183 1.85 8.77 4.72
N ASN A 184 0.93 7.81 4.82
CA ASN A 184 -0.49 8.12 4.90
C ASN A 184 -0.83 8.94 6.16
N GLN A 185 -0.08 8.79 7.26
CA GLN A 185 -0.23 9.64 8.44
C GLN A 185 0.19 11.09 8.20
N LEU A 186 0.99 11.36 7.17
CA LEU A 186 1.32 12.71 6.69
C LEU A 186 0.20 13.32 5.81
N GLY A 187 -0.78 12.51 5.40
CA GLY A 187 -1.99 12.98 4.72
C GLY A 187 -1.91 13.05 3.19
N TYR A 188 -0.83 12.55 2.58
CA TYR A 188 -0.65 12.53 1.12
C TYR A 188 -1.38 11.36 0.46
N VAL A 189 -1.53 11.43 -0.86
CA VAL A 189 -1.93 10.27 -1.68
C VAL A 189 -0.82 9.23 -1.61
N ALA A 190 -1.13 8.08 -1.01
CA ALA A 190 -0.15 7.01 -0.76
C ALA A 190 -0.79 5.63 -0.79
N PHE A 191 -0.29 4.76 -1.68
CA PHE A 191 -0.81 3.41 -1.88
C PHE A 191 0.28 2.47 -2.41
N GLY A 192 0.05 1.17 -2.23
CA GLY A 192 0.94 0.12 -2.70
C GLY A 192 0.36 -0.56 -3.93
N PHE A 193 1.23 -1.04 -4.81
CA PHE A 193 0.83 -1.81 -5.98
C PHE A 193 1.59 -3.13 -6.05
N GLU A 194 0.82 -4.20 -5.99
CA GLU A 194 1.28 -5.59 -6.04
C GLU A 194 1.09 -6.08 -7.47
N SER A 195 2.17 -6.25 -8.24
CA SER A 195 2.08 -6.42 -9.70
C SER A 195 1.92 -7.86 -10.19
N GLY A 196 2.04 -8.84 -9.29
CA GLY A 196 2.07 -10.25 -9.63
C GLY A 196 2.99 -11.05 -8.72
N GLN A 197 3.52 -12.16 -9.23
CA GLN A 197 4.48 -13.01 -8.53
C GLN A 197 5.92 -12.50 -8.72
N HIS A 198 6.78 -12.65 -7.72
CA HIS A 198 8.16 -12.10 -7.69
C HIS A 198 8.98 -12.33 -8.98
N ASP A 199 8.90 -13.53 -9.55
CA ASP A 199 9.75 -14.00 -10.64
C ASP A 199 9.02 -14.07 -11.98
N ALA A 200 7.77 -13.57 -12.06
CA ALA A 200 7.00 -13.58 -13.28
C ALA A 200 7.33 -12.38 -14.17
N LEU A 201 7.58 -12.62 -15.47
CA LEU A 201 7.86 -11.56 -16.44
C LEU A 201 6.72 -10.53 -16.52
N CYS A 202 5.48 -11.00 -16.42
CA CYS A 202 4.30 -10.13 -16.43
C CYS A 202 4.27 -9.14 -15.25
N SER A 203 4.93 -9.43 -14.12
CA SER A 203 5.03 -8.50 -12.99
C SER A 203 5.81 -7.22 -13.37
N ILE A 204 6.84 -7.35 -14.21
CA ILE A 204 7.62 -6.20 -14.72
C ILE A 204 6.78 -5.40 -15.72
N GLU A 205 6.04 -6.08 -16.59
CA GLU A 205 5.12 -5.44 -17.55
C GLU A 205 4.00 -4.68 -16.83
N ASN A 206 3.41 -5.29 -15.80
CA ASN A 206 2.39 -4.69 -14.96
C ASN A 206 2.93 -3.49 -14.20
N HIS A 207 4.12 -3.59 -13.58
CA HIS A 207 4.78 -2.43 -12.95
C HIS A 207 5.03 -1.30 -13.95
N THR A 208 5.53 -1.62 -15.15
CA THR A 208 5.78 -0.64 -16.21
C THR A 208 4.49 0.09 -16.59
N ALA A 209 3.41 -0.65 -16.88
CA ALA A 209 2.12 -0.09 -17.21
C ALA A 209 1.55 0.77 -16.08
N PHE A 210 1.67 0.30 -14.84
CA PHE A 210 1.20 1.00 -13.65
C PHE A 210 1.91 2.33 -13.43
N VAL A 211 3.25 2.38 -13.58
CA VAL A 211 4.03 3.61 -13.44
C VAL A 211 3.60 4.63 -14.49
N TYR A 212 3.49 4.24 -15.77
CA TYR A 212 3.03 5.15 -16.81
C TYR A 212 1.62 5.69 -16.57
N LEU A 213 0.68 4.82 -16.18
CA LEU A 213 -0.67 5.24 -15.82
C LEU A 213 -0.67 6.22 -14.65
N THR A 214 0.16 5.98 -13.64
CA THR A 214 0.32 6.89 -12.48
C THR A 214 0.85 8.25 -12.90
N LEU A 215 1.84 8.30 -13.78
CA LEU A 215 2.39 9.55 -14.33
C LEU A 215 1.33 10.34 -15.11
N ILE A 216 0.47 9.64 -15.85
CA ILE A 216 -0.64 10.25 -16.61
C ILE A 216 -1.75 10.74 -15.66
N TYR A 217 -2.22 9.90 -14.73
CA TYR A 217 -3.30 10.24 -13.81
C TYR A 217 -2.93 11.37 -12.86
N SER A 218 -1.68 11.45 -12.42
CA SER A 218 -1.17 12.56 -11.61
C SER A 218 -0.99 13.86 -12.40
N GLY A 219 -0.91 13.77 -13.73
CA GLY A 219 -0.66 14.91 -14.62
C GLY A 219 0.83 15.25 -14.78
N ALA A 220 1.74 14.37 -14.37
CA ALA A 220 3.18 14.53 -14.56
C ALA A 220 3.60 14.39 -16.03
N ILE A 221 2.83 13.61 -16.81
CA ILE A 221 3.02 13.46 -18.26
C ILE A 221 1.66 13.56 -18.95
N LEU A 222 1.61 14.09 -20.16
CA LEU A 222 0.36 14.13 -20.93
C LEU A 222 0.01 12.76 -21.50
N LYS A 223 -1.30 12.46 -21.51
CA LYS A 223 -1.85 11.27 -22.15
C LYS A 223 -1.51 11.18 -23.66
N THR A 224 -1.22 12.29 -24.33
CA THR A 224 -0.88 12.34 -25.75
C THR A 224 0.56 11.91 -26.05
N ASP A 225 1.44 11.94 -25.05
CA ASP A 225 2.87 11.71 -25.26
C ASP A 225 3.22 10.21 -25.16
N ILE A 226 2.27 9.41 -24.72
CA ILE A 226 2.42 7.99 -24.40
C ILE A 226 1.18 7.23 -24.87
N ASP A 227 1.36 5.99 -25.33
CA ASP A 227 0.25 5.10 -25.66
C ASP A 227 -0.48 4.60 -24.40
N PHE A 228 -1.33 5.48 -23.85
CA PHE A 228 -2.16 5.18 -22.69
C PHE A 228 -2.99 3.91 -22.85
N ASN A 229 -3.55 3.67 -24.04
CA ASN A 229 -4.47 2.56 -24.26
C ASN A 229 -3.75 1.22 -24.14
N SER A 230 -2.51 1.13 -24.62
CA SER A 230 -1.69 -0.07 -24.46
C SER A 230 -1.42 -0.37 -22.98
N TYR A 231 -0.98 0.61 -22.19
CA TYR A 231 -0.70 0.40 -20.76
C TYR A 231 -1.96 0.10 -19.95
N TYR A 232 -3.08 0.77 -20.25
CA TYR A 232 -4.37 0.45 -19.65
C TYR A 232 -4.76 -1.00 -19.94
N THR A 233 -4.66 -1.42 -21.21
CA THR A 233 -5.01 -2.77 -21.66
C THR A 233 -4.15 -3.87 -21.01
N ILE A 234 -2.87 -3.60 -20.72
CA ILE A 234 -1.99 -4.54 -20.02
C ILE A 234 -2.56 -4.87 -18.63
N LEU A 235 -2.93 -3.86 -17.85
CA LEU A 235 -3.47 -4.06 -16.50
C LEU A 235 -4.89 -4.66 -16.52
N ASP A 236 -5.75 -4.14 -17.40
CA ASP A 236 -7.13 -4.60 -17.60
C ASP A 236 -7.17 -6.11 -17.91
N ARG A 237 -6.38 -6.57 -18.90
CA ARG A 237 -6.27 -8.01 -19.22
C ARG A 237 -5.63 -8.83 -18.11
N SER A 238 -4.69 -8.26 -17.36
CA SER A 238 -4.04 -8.99 -16.25
C SER A 238 -4.97 -9.27 -15.08
N THR A 239 -6.09 -8.56 -14.97
CA THR A 239 -7.05 -8.75 -13.88
C THR A 239 -8.30 -9.54 -14.28
N ASN A 240 -8.54 -9.77 -15.57
CA ASN A 240 -9.75 -10.43 -16.11
C ASN A 240 -11.02 -9.80 -15.52
N ASP A 241 -11.18 -8.49 -15.66
CA ASP A 241 -12.35 -7.72 -15.21
C ASP A 241 -12.59 -7.66 -13.69
N LEU A 242 -11.54 -7.93 -12.90
CA LEU A 242 -11.62 -7.86 -11.45
C LEU A 242 -11.36 -6.42 -10.95
N TYR A 243 -12.27 -5.49 -11.20
CA TYR A 243 -12.13 -4.06 -10.80
C TYR A 243 -12.79 -3.72 -9.46
N ASN A 244 -13.09 -4.74 -8.67
CA ASN A 244 -13.88 -4.61 -7.46
C ASN A 244 -13.04 -4.11 -6.29
N ALA A 245 -13.69 -3.39 -5.37
CA ALA A 245 -13.11 -3.07 -4.07
C ALA A 245 -13.37 -4.20 -3.07
N TYR A 246 -12.40 -4.48 -2.20
CA TYR A 246 -12.45 -5.53 -1.20
C TYR A 246 -12.13 -4.99 0.18
N GLU A 247 -12.78 -5.56 1.20
CA GLU A 247 -12.47 -5.35 2.62
C GLU A 247 -11.90 -6.64 3.21
N ILE A 248 -10.98 -6.52 4.16
CA ILE A 248 -10.52 -7.66 4.97
C ILE A 248 -11.55 -7.94 6.07
N VAL A 249 -12.04 -9.17 6.09
CA VAL A 249 -13.05 -9.64 7.07
C VAL A 249 -12.48 -10.66 8.05
N HIS A 250 -11.31 -11.24 7.76
CA HIS A 250 -10.59 -12.12 8.67
C HIS A 250 -9.08 -12.01 8.44
N HIS A 251 -8.32 -12.11 9.53
CA HIS A 251 -6.86 -12.19 9.54
C HIS A 251 -6.46 -13.37 10.40
N HIS A 252 -5.76 -14.33 9.80
CA HIS A 252 -5.17 -15.47 10.49
C HIS A 252 -3.69 -15.17 10.75
N LYS A 253 -3.35 -14.86 12.01
CA LYS A 253 -1.97 -14.66 12.46
C LYS A 253 -1.32 -15.97 12.85
N ILE A 254 -0.02 -16.05 12.63
CA ILE A 254 0.84 -17.19 12.98
C ILE A 254 1.74 -16.78 14.15
N GLY A 255 2.03 -17.71 15.06
CA GLY A 255 3.01 -17.53 16.13
C GLY A 255 4.46 -17.54 15.64
N HIS A 256 5.40 -17.02 16.44
CA HIS A 256 6.82 -16.88 16.04
C HIS A 256 7.51 -18.22 15.68
N ASP A 257 7.05 -19.34 16.26
CA ASP A 257 7.63 -20.68 16.11
C ASP A 257 6.64 -21.71 15.57
N GLU A 258 5.52 -21.27 15.01
CA GLU A 258 4.48 -22.16 14.49
C GLU A 258 4.88 -22.71 13.11
N ASP A 259 4.85 -24.05 12.95
CA ASP A 259 5.12 -24.69 11.65
C ASP A 259 3.88 -24.60 10.77
N PHE A 260 3.71 -23.43 10.15
CA PHE A 260 2.58 -23.12 9.28
C PHE A 260 2.91 -23.38 7.80
N CYS A 261 2.09 -24.19 7.16
CA CYS A 261 2.21 -24.51 5.74
C CYS A 261 0.84 -24.41 5.05
N THR A 262 0.69 -23.43 4.15
CA THR A 262 -0.51 -23.32 3.33
C THR A 262 -0.58 -24.47 2.33
N LYS A 263 -1.77 -25.04 2.13
CA LYS A 263 -1.98 -26.04 1.09
C LYS A 263 -1.65 -25.43 -0.28
N PRO A 264 -1.00 -26.18 -1.18
CA PRO A 264 -0.72 -25.70 -2.52
C PRO A 264 -2.04 -25.45 -3.27
N GLY A 265 -2.03 -24.42 -4.12
CA GLY A 265 -3.10 -24.17 -5.08
C GLY A 265 -3.99 -22.97 -4.79
N PHE A 266 -3.91 -22.33 -3.61
CA PHE A 266 -4.65 -21.11 -3.34
C PHE A 266 -4.00 -19.90 -4.00
N THR A 267 -4.80 -19.14 -4.73
CA THR A 267 -4.41 -17.87 -5.34
C THR A 267 -5.18 -16.71 -4.71
N ASN A 268 -4.61 -15.51 -4.78
CA ASN A 268 -5.32 -14.32 -4.28
C ASN A 268 -6.65 -14.14 -5.01
N PHE A 269 -7.66 -13.68 -4.26
CA PHE A 269 -9.04 -13.49 -4.72
C PHE A 269 -9.79 -14.80 -5.03
N GLU A 270 -9.22 -15.97 -4.72
CA GLU A 270 -9.91 -17.24 -4.93
C GLU A 270 -11.03 -17.44 -3.89
N PRO A 271 -12.24 -17.82 -4.31
CA PRO A 271 -13.36 -18.02 -3.38
C PRO A 271 -13.12 -19.23 -2.48
N VAL A 272 -13.38 -19.06 -1.18
CA VAL A 272 -13.30 -20.12 -0.16
C VAL A 272 -14.58 -20.20 0.66
N LYS A 273 -14.89 -21.41 1.15
CA LYS A 273 -16.08 -21.70 1.94
C LYS A 273 -15.75 -21.98 3.39
N ARG A 274 -16.59 -21.54 4.31
CA ARG A 274 -16.48 -21.85 5.75
C ARG A 274 -16.23 -23.35 5.96
N GLY A 275 -15.20 -23.68 6.73
CA GLY A 275 -14.81 -25.06 7.01
C GLY A 275 -13.89 -25.68 5.94
N GLN A 276 -13.53 -24.96 4.88
CA GLN A 276 -12.50 -25.40 3.93
C GLN A 276 -11.13 -25.36 4.58
N GLN A 277 -10.37 -26.45 4.47
CA GLN A 277 -9.01 -26.52 4.99
C GLN A 277 -8.07 -25.70 4.10
N ILE A 278 -7.39 -24.72 4.69
CA ILE A 278 -6.49 -23.81 4.00
C ILE A 278 -5.03 -24.22 4.22
N ALA A 279 -4.68 -24.62 5.44
CA ALA A 279 -3.30 -24.87 5.83
C ALA A 279 -3.19 -26.02 6.85
N THR A 280 -1.96 -26.31 7.22
CA THR A 280 -1.60 -27.10 8.40
C THR A 280 -0.71 -26.24 9.29
N SER A 281 -0.92 -26.28 10.60
CA SER A 281 -0.16 -25.57 11.63
C SER A 281 0.16 -26.56 12.74
N ASP A 282 1.44 -26.82 13.03
CA ASP A 282 1.88 -27.78 14.04
C ASP A 282 1.18 -29.15 13.91
N SER A 283 1.12 -29.65 12.67
CA SER A 283 0.39 -30.89 12.29
C SER A 283 -1.14 -30.86 12.49
N LYS A 284 -1.74 -29.73 12.85
CA LYS A 284 -3.19 -29.54 12.96
C LYS A 284 -3.75 -28.86 11.72
N GLN A 285 -4.95 -29.26 11.31
CA GLN A 285 -5.62 -28.68 10.15
C GLN A 285 -6.16 -27.29 10.49
N VAL A 286 -5.88 -26.32 9.62
CA VAL A 286 -6.40 -24.94 9.73
C VAL A 286 -7.50 -24.75 8.70
N TYR A 287 -8.67 -24.30 9.14
CA TYR A 287 -9.84 -24.08 8.31
C TYR A 287 -10.23 -22.61 8.26
N THR A 288 -10.83 -22.17 7.14
CA THR A 288 -11.41 -20.83 7.08
C THR A 288 -12.68 -20.75 7.94
N PRO A 289 -12.80 -19.73 8.83
CA PRO A 289 -13.95 -19.61 9.73
C PRO A 289 -15.20 -19.05 9.03
N ILE A 290 -15.05 -18.46 7.85
CA ILE A 290 -16.10 -17.74 7.12
C ILE A 290 -15.97 -17.96 5.60
N ASP A 291 -17.06 -17.69 4.88
CA ASP A 291 -17.06 -17.56 3.43
C ASP A 291 -16.38 -16.25 3.02
N GLY A 292 -15.70 -16.26 1.87
CA GLY A 292 -15.10 -15.07 1.28
C GLY A 292 -14.10 -15.46 0.20
N ASN A 293 -13.09 -14.62 -0.01
CA ASN A 293 -11.98 -14.91 -0.90
C ASN A 293 -10.69 -14.97 -0.10
N ILE A 294 -9.85 -15.99 -0.33
CA ILE A 294 -8.53 -16.06 0.30
C ILE A 294 -7.61 -14.99 -0.29
N PHE A 295 -6.74 -14.46 0.56
CA PHE A 295 -5.84 -13.38 0.20
C PHE A 295 -4.52 -13.47 0.99
N MET A 296 -3.43 -13.13 0.32
CA MET A 296 -2.03 -13.28 0.75
C MET A 296 -1.77 -14.58 1.55
N PRO A 297 -2.06 -15.76 0.98
CA PRO A 297 -1.67 -17.02 1.60
C PRO A 297 -0.15 -17.12 1.75
N LEU A 298 0.32 -17.49 2.94
CA LEU A 298 1.74 -17.63 3.23
C LEU A 298 2.30 -18.92 2.64
N TYR A 299 3.15 -18.78 1.62
CA TYR A 299 3.86 -19.90 0.99
C TYR A 299 5.37 -19.91 1.24
N GLN A 300 5.90 -18.81 1.79
CA GLN A 300 7.30 -18.70 2.18
C GLN A 300 7.50 -19.12 3.64
N LYS A 301 8.74 -19.45 4.01
CA LYS A 301 9.09 -19.91 5.37
C LYS A 301 9.10 -18.81 6.44
N LYS A 302 9.13 -17.54 6.04
CA LYS A 302 9.21 -16.39 6.96
C LYS A 302 7.94 -15.55 6.86
N GLY A 303 7.32 -15.23 8.00
CA GLY A 303 6.17 -14.33 8.06
C GLY A 303 5.32 -14.56 9.30
N GLU A 304 4.57 -13.53 9.70
CA GLU A 304 3.65 -13.57 10.85
C GLU A 304 2.17 -13.64 10.42
N ASP A 305 1.92 -13.45 9.12
CA ASP A 305 0.60 -13.38 8.51
C ASP A 305 0.37 -14.67 7.69
N GLY A 306 -0.56 -15.52 8.12
CA GLY A 306 -0.81 -16.80 7.45
C GLY A 306 -1.72 -16.70 6.25
N PHE A 307 -2.90 -16.10 6.43
CA PHE A 307 -3.77 -15.72 5.32
C PHE A 307 -4.80 -14.69 5.81
N PHE A 308 -5.43 -14.04 4.83
CA PHE A 308 -6.58 -13.18 5.04
C PHE A 308 -7.79 -13.74 4.30
N ILE A 309 -8.97 -13.39 4.79
CA ILE A 309 -10.22 -13.52 4.02
C ILE A 309 -10.71 -12.12 3.70
N ILE A 310 -10.95 -11.88 2.42
CA ILE A 310 -11.49 -10.63 1.90
C ILE A 310 -12.89 -10.83 1.35
N ARG A 311 -13.65 -9.73 1.27
CA ARG A 311 -15.00 -9.72 0.70
C ARG A 311 -15.17 -8.51 -0.20
N HIS A 312 -15.85 -8.72 -1.34
CA HIS A 312 -16.25 -7.63 -2.23
C HIS A 312 -17.13 -6.61 -1.47
N ILE A 313 -16.81 -5.33 -1.66
CA ILE A 313 -17.59 -4.18 -1.21
C ILE A 313 -18.41 -3.68 -2.40
N PRO A 314 -19.75 -3.83 -2.39
CA PRO A 314 -20.56 -3.31 -3.47
C PRO A 314 -20.42 -1.79 -3.61
N PRO A 315 -20.37 -1.23 -4.84
CA PRO A 315 -20.17 0.20 -5.08
C PRO A 315 -21.14 1.12 -4.32
N ILE A 316 -22.40 0.67 -4.14
CA ILE A 316 -23.42 1.41 -3.38
C ILE A 316 -22.96 1.70 -1.95
N PHE A 317 -22.28 0.76 -1.29
CA PHE A 317 -21.76 0.98 0.06
C PHE A 317 -20.61 1.98 0.10
N LEU A 318 -19.76 2.00 -0.94
CA LEU A 318 -18.70 3.00 -1.08
C LEU A 318 -19.29 4.40 -1.26
N SER A 319 -20.33 4.54 -2.09
CA SER A 319 -21.02 5.82 -2.31
C SER A 319 -21.71 6.32 -1.04
N VAL A 320 -22.40 5.44 -0.30
CA VAL A 320 -23.04 5.78 0.98
C VAL A 320 -21.99 6.18 2.02
N SER A 321 -20.90 5.42 2.11
CA SER A 321 -19.75 5.74 2.97
C SER A 321 -19.18 7.13 2.64
N SER A 322 -18.97 7.43 1.36
CA SER A 322 -18.47 8.71 0.88
C SER A 322 -19.40 9.87 1.25
N LEU A 323 -20.71 9.69 1.07
CA LEU A 323 -21.70 10.69 1.46
C LEU A 323 -21.66 10.98 2.96
N PHE A 324 -21.68 9.94 3.80
CA PHE A 324 -21.66 10.11 5.25
C PHE A 324 -20.39 10.79 5.77
N ARG A 325 -19.22 10.45 5.20
CA ARG A 325 -17.95 11.08 5.53
C ARG A 325 -17.92 12.56 5.12
N LYS A 326 -18.41 12.89 3.92
CA LYS A 326 -18.50 14.29 3.43
C LYS A 326 -19.47 15.15 4.25
N MET A 327 -20.55 14.56 4.75
CA MET A 327 -21.51 15.23 5.61
C MET A 327 -21.03 15.39 7.06
N HIS A 328 -19.83 14.88 7.39
CA HIS A 328 -19.29 14.90 8.75
C HIS A 328 -20.25 14.33 9.82
N LEU A 329 -21.05 13.34 9.42
CA LEU A 329 -22.01 12.66 10.31
C LEU A 329 -21.32 11.86 11.42
N ASP A 330 -20.00 11.71 11.32
CA ASP A 330 -19.17 11.15 12.38
C ASP A 330 -19.21 11.97 13.68
N HIS A 331 -19.44 13.27 13.61
CA HIS A 331 -19.62 14.08 14.82
C HIS A 331 -20.82 13.63 15.67
N MET A 332 -21.83 13.03 15.03
CA MET A 332 -22.99 12.46 15.71
C MET A 332 -22.67 11.14 16.42
N LEU A 333 -21.51 10.52 16.17
CA LEU A 333 -21.12 9.28 16.86
C LEU A 333 -20.99 9.47 18.37
N THR A 334 -20.66 10.69 18.84
CA THR A 334 -20.63 10.99 20.29
C THR A 334 -22.00 11.06 20.96
N LEU A 335 -23.09 11.11 20.18
CA LEU A 335 -24.45 10.98 20.72
C LEU A 335 -24.78 9.53 21.10
N LEU A 336 -23.96 8.57 20.66
CA LEU A 336 -24.14 7.17 20.99
C LEU A 336 -23.61 6.87 22.39
N PRO A 337 -24.34 6.05 23.18
CA PRO A 337 -23.92 5.71 24.54
C PRO A 337 -22.59 4.95 24.50
N GLY A 338 -21.64 5.38 25.34
CA GLY A 338 -20.31 4.78 25.43
C GLY A 338 -19.28 5.29 24.41
N VAL A 339 -19.60 6.34 23.63
CA VAL A 339 -18.67 6.98 22.69
C VAL A 339 -18.33 8.39 23.18
N SER A 340 -17.04 8.73 23.24
CA SER A 340 -16.56 10.05 23.69
C SER A 340 -15.31 10.48 22.92
N TRP A 341 -15.08 11.79 22.79
CA TRP A 341 -13.83 12.30 22.21
C TRP A 341 -12.64 12.03 23.13
N VAL A 342 -11.50 11.65 22.53
CA VAL A 342 -10.22 11.47 23.24
C VAL A 342 -9.42 12.77 23.27
N SER A 343 -9.59 13.62 22.27
CA SER A 343 -8.87 14.89 22.13
C SER A 343 -9.85 16.04 21.82
N ASP A 344 -9.46 17.25 22.19
CA ASP A 344 -10.16 18.48 21.83
C ASP A 344 -10.12 18.77 20.31
N GLN A 345 -9.16 18.18 19.60
CA GLN A 345 -9.04 18.27 18.13
C GLN A 345 -10.07 17.40 17.41
N LYS A 346 -10.85 16.58 18.13
CA LYS A 346 -11.90 15.70 17.58
C LYS A 346 -11.40 14.77 16.46
N ASP A 347 -10.16 14.31 16.59
CA ASP A 347 -9.52 13.38 15.65
C ASP A 347 -9.59 11.91 16.10
N ALA A 348 -9.98 11.68 17.35
CA ALA A 348 -10.06 10.36 17.95
C ALA A 348 -11.25 10.21 18.91
N LEU A 349 -11.96 9.08 18.84
CA LEU A 349 -13.03 8.69 19.76
C LEU A 349 -12.61 7.47 20.59
N ARG A 350 -13.06 7.43 21.83
CA ARG A 350 -13.01 6.27 22.72
C ARG A 350 -14.39 5.62 22.74
N VAL A 351 -14.42 4.32 22.47
CA VAL A 351 -15.63 3.50 22.43
C VAL A 351 -15.53 2.45 23.53
N ASP A 352 -16.48 2.47 24.46
CA ASP A 352 -16.64 1.44 25.48
C ASP A 352 -17.39 0.22 24.93
N LEU A 353 -16.67 -0.87 24.70
CA LEU A 353 -17.19 -2.11 24.12
C LEU A 353 -18.19 -2.83 25.02
N ARG A 354 -18.31 -2.46 26.30
CA ARG A 354 -19.30 -3.01 27.23
C ARG A 354 -20.70 -2.44 26.96
N ILE A 355 -20.76 -1.18 26.53
CA ILE A 355 -21.99 -0.43 26.28
C ILE A 355 -22.32 -0.47 24.78
N ALA A 356 -21.32 -0.18 23.94
CA ALA A 356 -21.43 -0.05 22.50
C ALA A 356 -21.09 -1.37 21.77
N LYS A 357 -21.33 -2.53 22.38
CA LYS A 357 -20.95 -3.85 21.83
C LYS A 357 -21.57 -4.13 20.46
N PHE A 358 -22.77 -3.61 20.22
CA PHE A 358 -23.52 -3.74 18.96
C PHE A 358 -23.20 -2.64 17.94
N LEU A 359 -22.55 -1.55 18.35
CA LEU A 359 -21.97 -0.55 17.45
C LEU A 359 -20.68 -1.15 16.88
N ALA A 360 -20.88 -1.96 15.85
CA ALA A 360 -19.83 -2.78 15.30
C ALA A 360 -18.68 -1.93 14.74
N LYS A 361 -17.46 -2.47 14.83
CA LYS A 361 -16.27 -2.05 14.06
C LYS A 361 -16.60 -1.64 12.61
N LYS A 362 -17.58 -2.33 11.99
CA LYS A 362 -18.12 -2.03 10.66
C LYS A 362 -18.72 -0.63 10.50
N LEU A 363 -19.43 -0.08 11.49
CA LEU A 363 -20.01 1.27 11.42
C LEU A 363 -18.90 2.33 11.44
N PHE A 364 -17.94 2.18 12.34
CA PHE A 364 -16.78 3.08 12.40
C PHE A 364 -15.97 3.05 11.10
N HIS A 365 -15.74 1.85 10.53
CA HIS A 365 -15.08 1.72 9.23
C HIS A 365 -15.86 2.41 8.10
N LEU A 366 -17.20 2.27 8.07
CA LEU A 366 -18.04 2.97 7.10
C LEU A 366 -17.85 4.49 7.16
N LEU A 367 -17.69 5.04 8.37
CA LEU A 367 -17.49 6.47 8.63
C LEU A 367 -16.04 6.93 8.54
N GLY A 368 -15.11 6.08 8.10
CA GLY A 368 -13.71 6.46 7.87
C GLY A 368 -12.84 6.43 9.11
N TYR A 369 -13.29 5.73 10.15
CA TYR A 369 -12.52 5.56 11.36
C TYR A 369 -11.71 4.27 11.32
N ARG A 370 -10.42 4.40 11.63
CA ARG A 370 -9.53 3.27 11.91
C ARG A 370 -9.70 2.85 13.36
N SER A 371 -9.85 1.56 13.61
CA SER A 371 -9.95 1.03 14.97
C SER A 371 -8.61 0.47 15.48
N ARG A 372 -8.20 0.88 16.68
CA ARG A 372 -7.11 0.24 17.44
C ARG A 372 -7.66 -0.17 18.81
N GLN A 373 -7.66 -1.46 19.07
CA GLN A 373 -8.08 -1.97 20.37
C GLN A 373 -6.99 -1.68 21.39
N VAL A 374 -7.34 -0.97 22.46
CA VAL A 374 -6.41 -0.63 23.54
C VAL A 374 -6.42 -1.73 24.59
N ASP A 375 -7.62 -2.21 24.94
CA ASP A 375 -7.80 -3.34 25.85
C ASP A 375 -9.11 -4.10 25.55
N LYS A 376 -9.47 -5.07 26.39
CA LYS A 376 -10.67 -5.90 26.22
C LYS A 376 -11.99 -5.11 26.24
N ASN A 377 -11.99 -3.91 26.82
CA ASN A 377 -13.18 -3.11 27.09
C ASN A 377 -13.23 -1.81 26.28
N PHE A 378 -12.11 -1.32 25.77
CA PHE A 378 -12.03 -0.03 25.08
C PHE A 378 -11.37 -0.13 23.71
N LEU A 379 -12.01 0.54 22.75
CA LEU A 379 -11.51 0.75 21.40
C LEU A 379 -11.24 2.25 21.22
N ILE A 380 -10.05 2.61 20.75
CA ILE A 380 -9.79 3.95 20.23
C ILE A 380 -9.98 3.90 18.72
N VAL A 381 -10.78 4.81 18.21
CA VAL A 381 -10.99 4.98 16.79
C VAL A 381 -10.49 6.36 16.34
N LYS A 382 -9.68 6.43 15.28
CA LYS A 382 -9.16 7.70 14.74
C LYS A 382 -9.75 7.99 13.38
N ASN A 383 -10.12 9.25 13.12
CA ASN A 383 -10.67 9.65 11.83
C ASN A 383 -9.53 9.74 10.78
N ARG A 384 -9.59 8.90 9.74
CA ARG A 384 -8.58 8.89 8.67
C ARG A 384 -8.64 10.14 7.77
N GLU A 385 -9.80 10.78 7.66
CA GLU A 385 -10.01 11.96 6.80
C GLU A 385 -9.41 13.23 7.41
N ALA A 386 -9.27 13.30 8.74
CA ALA A 386 -8.84 14.51 9.46
C ALA A 386 -7.45 15.00 9.03
N ILE A 387 -6.55 14.07 8.69
CA ILE A 387 -5.17 14.35 8.28
C ILE A 387 -5.01 14.50 6.76
N SER A 388 -6.02 14.14 5.97
CA SER A 388 -5.89 14.09 4.51
C SER A 388 -5.75 15.49 3.89
N LYS A 389 -4.68 15.70 3.11
CA LYS A 389 -4.30 16.98 2.48
C LYS A 389 -5.13 17.30 1.23
N ASN A 390 -6.44 17.06 1.30
CA ASN A 390 -7.42 17.28 0.23
C ASN A 390 -7.25 18.63 -0.52
N LYS A 391 -6.87 19.70 0.20
CA LYS A 391 -6.67 21.04 -0.39
C LYS A 391 -5.56 21.08 -1.43
N GLU A 392 -4.48 20.31 -1.25
CA GLU A 392 -3.33 20.29 -2.15
C GLU A 392 -3.68 19.68 -3.51
N TYR A 393 -4.69 18.80 -3.56
CA TYR A 393 -5.10 18.09 -4.76
C TYR A 393 -6.29 18.73 -5.49
N ARG A 394 -6.90 19.81 -4.98
CA ARG A 394 -8.11 20.42 -5.58
C ARG A 394 -7.96 20.87 -7.03
N ASN A 395 -6.73 21.13 -7.45
CA ASN A 395 -6.41 21.57 -8.80
C ASN A 395 -6.04 20.44 -9.75
N SER A 396 -5.88 19.21 -9.26
CA SER A 396 -5.64 18.06 -10.12
C SER A 396 -6.90 17.70 -10.91
N THR A 397 -6.70 17.22 -12.13
CA THR A 397 -7.77 16.82 -13.05
C THR A 397 -8.64 15.71 -12.45
N TRP A 398 -8.00 14.68 -11.89
CA TRP A 398 -8.68 13.56 -11.26
C TRP A 398 -9.49 13.96 -10.02
N TYR A 399 -9.07 14.97 -9.25
CA TYR A 399 -9.80 15.39 -8.06
C TYR A 399 -11.04 16.22 -8.42
N ARG A 400 -11.02 16.96 -9.53
CA ARG A 400 -12.17 17.75 -10.00
C ARG A 400 -13.22 16.89 -10.68
N ASN A 401 -12.78 15.89 -11.43
CA ASN A 401 -13.70 14.98 -12.09
C ASN A 401 -14.39 14.10 -11.03
N THR A 402 -15.71 14.19 -10.92
CA THR A 402 -16.54 13.09 -10.44
C THR A 402 -16.80 12.21 -11.64
N PHE A 403 -16.17 11.04 -11.68
CA PHE A 403 -16.69 9.97 -12.53
C PHE A 403 -17.98 9.42 -11.92
#